data_AF-A0A067C800-F1
#
_entry.id   AF-A0A067C800-F1
#
_cell.length_a   1.000
_cell.length_b   1.000
_cell.length_c   1.000
_cell.angle_alpha   90.00
_cell.angle_beta   90.00
_cell.angle_gamma   90.00
#
_symmetry.space_group_name_H-M   'P 1'
#
loop_
_entity.id
_entity.type
_entity.pdbx_description
1 polymer ?
#
loop_
_entity_poly.entity_id
_entity_poly.type
_entity_poly.pdbx_seq_one_letter_code
_entity_poly.pdbx_strand_id
1 'polypeptide(L)'
;MTRFHSPRPHQTNRRSHGPEFSVVYISKWIRITSNFIAGAMIVGTAVIVAFLLWKGMFQSQYVIAYPQSSTGSAWTPFATSCVLNANGWVPFSCRDTEVAFTGALPWTTLGVQLAATLQLTPQPTGNLSSSALITTCLVGLDRSRVAVVLFASHPSDGYAACIPNGGQPMTGMFVLETTTTDAYPNGVFLLSSWTDLKLAPLSMLLQTDGTNVPIVPFTKTFIGMDGMAINAPPDTVNYYTQVNSLNRRYLMWATSNVHIIAIANAKGYSGWSYGKYSRYIGTIGWVQRHTVDNHLELLYFQIAITLISLAVLANDAYVTFQGASGLLKTSRC
;
A
#
# COMPACT_ATOMS: atom_id res chain seq x y z
N MET A 1 73.45 27.44 -72.63
CA MET A 1 73.99 28.66 -71.99
C MET A 1 72.80 29.60 -71.81
N THR A 2 72.40 30.13 -70.66
CA THR A 2 73.02 30.38 -69.35
C THR A 2 71.88 30.68 -68.35
N ARG A 3 72.11 30.43 -67.05
CA ARG A 3 71.19 30.65 -65.91
C ARG A 3 71.18 32.11 -65.41
N PHE A 4 70.21 32.37 -64.51
CA PHE A 4 70.10 33.40 -63.43
C PHE A 4 69.42 34.72 -63.84
N HIS A 5 68.55 35.37 -63.05
CA HIS A 5 68.24 35.35 -61.61
C HIS A 5 66.79 35.81 -61.34
N SER A 6 66.22 35.39 -60.21
CA SER A 6 64.99 35.89 -59.55
C SER A 6 65.12 37.37 -59.13
N PRO A 7 64.01 38.15 -58.99
CA PRO A 7 63.39 38.31 -57.67
C PRO A 7 61.84 38.38 -57.66
N ARG A 8 61.24 37.77 -56.61
CA ARG A 8 59.95 38.19 -55.98
C ARG A 8 60.26 39.27 -54.91
N PRO A 9 59.29 39.96 -54.24
CA PRO A 9 57.82 39.82 -54.24
C PRO A 9 57.03 41.17 -54.25
N HIS A 10 55.68 41.14 -54.33
CA HIS A 10 54.82 41.84 -53.34
C HIS A 10 53.36 41.36 -53.39
N GLN A 11 52.95 40.85 -52.22
CA GLN A 11 51.61 40.80 -51.61
C GLN A 11 50.35 40.96 -52.49
N THR A 12 49.57 39.87 -52.56
CA THR A 12 48.12 39.95 -52.74
C THR A 12 47.42 39.16 -51.64
N ASN A 13 46.60 39.89 -50.88
CA ASN A 13 45.45 39.45 -50.09
C ASN A 13 45.63 38.24 -49.15
N ARG A 14 45.93 38.54 -47.88
CA ARG A 14 45.46 37.75 -46.74
C ARG A 14 43.92 37.71 -46.79
N ARG A 15 43.36 36.65 -47.36
CA ARG A 15 42.01 36.22 -47.00
C ARG A 15 42.05 35.85 -45.52
N SER A 16 41.25 36.55 -44.73
CA SER A 16 40.90 36.15 -43.38
C SER A 16 40.20 34.79 -43.47
N HIS A 17 40.90 33.70 -43.14
CA HIS A 17 40.27 32.42 -42.81
C HIS A 17 39.68 32.55 -41.40
N GLY A 18 38.52 33.21 -41.30
CA GLY A 18 37.60 32.90 -40.22
C GLY A 18 37.15 31.44 -40.37
N PRO A 19 36.85 30.71 -39.29
CA PRO A 19 36.43 29.32 -39.40
C PRO A 19 35.14 29.26 -40.21
N GLU A 20 35.22 28.75 -41.44
CA GLU A 20 34.02 28.37 -42.18
C GLU A 20 33.38 27.22 -41.39
N PHE A 21 32.30 27.52 -40.66
CA PHE A 21 31.41 26.52 -40.09
C PHE A 21 30.74 25.77 -41.25
N SER A 22 31.49 24.87 -41.89
CA SER A 22 30.96 24.05 -42.97
C SER A 22 29.82 23.19 -42.43
N VAL A 23 28.82 22.89 -43.27
CA VAL A 23 27.70 21.99 -42.96
C VAL A 23 28.20 20.66 -42.35
N VAL A 24 29.39 20.21 -42.76
CA VAL A 24 30.08 19.03 -42.23
C VAL A 24 30.47 19.19 -40.77
N TYR A 25 30.98 20.35 -40.35
CA TYR A 25 31.32 20.63 -38.95
C TYR A 25 30.07 20.63 -38.05
N ILE A 26 29.01 21.31 -38.49
CA ILE A 26 27.73 21.37 -37.75
C ILE A 26 27.11 19.97 -37.64
N SER A 27 27.09 19.19 -38.73
CA SER A 27 26.54 17.82 -38.73
C SER A 27 27.27 16.87 -37.77
N LYS A 28 28.59 17.03 -37.59
CA LYS A 28 29.38 16.21 -36.67
C LYS A 28 29.09 16.56 -35.20
N TRP A 29 28.95 17.84 -34.85
CA TRP A 29 28.53 18.24 -33.52
C TRP A 29 27.11 17.79 -33.18
N ILE A 30 26.18 17.89 -34.12
CA ILE A 30 24.81 17.36 -33.95
C ILE A 30 24.83 15.87 -33.63
N ARG A 31 25.67 15.07 -34.31
CA ARG A 31 25.81 13.62 -34.01
C ARG A 31 26.37 13.37 -32.61
N ILE A 32 27.40 14.11 -32.20
CA ILE A 32 27.99 14.02 -30.85
C ILE A 32 26.94 14.32 -29.79
N THR A 33 26.25 15.45 -29.92
CA THR A 33 25.22 15.89 -28.96
C THR A 33 24.04 14.92 -28.93
N SER A 34 23.58 14.43 -30.09
CA SER A 34 22.50 13.44 -30.18
C SER A 34 22.85 12.13 -29.47
N ASN A 35 24.06 11.60 -29.69
CA ASN A 35 24.49 10.36 -29.04
C ASN A 35 24.68 10.53 -27.52
N PHE A 36 25.16 11.69 -27.08
CA PHE A 36 25.24 12.01 -25.66
C PHE A 36 23.85 12.09 -25.00
N ILE A 37 22.90 12.77 -25.64
CA ILE A 37 21.52 12.87 -25.16
C ILE A 37 20.86 11.49 -25.13
N ALA A 38 21.04 10.67 -26.17
CA ALA A 38 20.51 9.32 -26.23
C ALA A 38 21.08 8.43 -25.10
N GLY A 39 22.39 8.50 -24.84
CA GLY A 39 23.01 7.81 -23.71
C GLY A 39 22.47 8.27 -22.36
N ALA A 40 22.33 9.59 -22.17
CA ALA A 40 21.75 10.17 -20.97
C ALA A 40 20.29 9.72 -20.75
N MET A 41 19.48 9.61 -21.81
CA MET A 41 18.10 9.11 -21.73
C MET A 41 18.03 7.62 -21.37
N ILE A 42 18.91 6.78 -21.93
CA ILE A 42 18.96 5.34 -21.59
C ILE A 42 19.34 5.16 -20.13
N VAL A 43 20.39 5.85 -19.67
CA VAL A 43 20.82 5.80 -18.26
C VAL A 43 19.74 6.37 -17.34
N GLY A 44 19.14 7.51 -17.70
CA GLY A 44 18.03 8.10 -16.95
C GLY A 44 16.84 7.16 -16.83
N THR A 45 16.50 6.45 -17.91
CA THR A 45 15.45 5.43 -17.90
C THR A 45 15.82 4.27 -16.98
N ALA A 46 17.05 3.75 -17.05
CA ALA A 46 17.51 2.68 -16.16
C ALA A 46 17.44 3.08 -14.68
N VAL A 47 17.79 4.34 -14.35
CA VAL A 47 17.66 4.89 -12.99
C VAL A 47 16.20 4.97 -12.56
N ILE A 48 15.30 5.45 -13.42
CA ILE A 48 13.85 5.49 -13.14
C ILE A 48 13.32 4.08 -12.90
N VAL A 49 13.70 3.12 -13.74
CA VAL A 49 13.27 1.72 -13.61
C VAL A 49 13.78 1.11 -12.31
N ALA A 50 15.04 1.33 -11.95
CA ALA A 50 15.59 0.89 -10.67
C ALA A 50 14.81 1.49 -9.48
N PHE A 51 14.46 2.79 -9.57
CA PHE A 51 13.63 3.45 -8.58
C PHE A 51 12.21 2.87 -8.50
N LEU A 52 11.56 2.59 -9.64
CA LEU A 52 10.25 1.97 -9.70
C LEU A 52 10.25 0.54 -9.13
N LEU A 53 11.29 -0.24 -9.44
CA LEU A 53 11.48 -1.57 -8.85
C LEU A 53 11.64 -1.48 -7.33
N TRP A 54 12.44 -0.53 -6.85
CA TRP A 54 12.59 -0.27 -5.41
C TRP A 54 11.27 0.16 -4.75
N LYS A 55 10.44 0.95 -5.46
CA LYS A 55 9.08 1.32 -5.02
C LYS A 55 8.04 0.21 -5.21
N GLY A 56 8.44 -0.99 -5.62
CA GLY A 56 7.56 -2.15 -5.71
C GLY A 56 6.67 -2.17 -6.96
N MET A 57 7.20 -1.80 -8.12
CA MET A 57 6.48 -1.84 -9.41
C MET A 57 5.72 -3.16 -9.62
N PHE A 58 6.36 -4.31 -9.35
CA PHE A 58 5.76 -5.63 -9.55
C PHE A 58 5.15 -6.26 -8.29
N GLN A 59 5.57 -5.79 -7.12
CA GLN A 59 5.03 -6.22 -5.86
C GLN A 59 5.12 -5.09 -4.86
N SER A 60 3.99 -4.74 -4.24
CA SER A 60 4.01 -3.79 -3.12
C SER A 60 3.09 -4.20 -1.98
N GLN A 61 3.34 -3.58 -0.83
CA GLN A 61 2.59 -3.72 0.40
C GLN A 61 2.59 -2.38 1.13
N TYR A 62 1.40 -1.84 1.37
CA TYR A 62 1.21 -0.58 2.09
C TYR A 62 0.05 -0.68 3.07
N VAL A 63 0.18 0.02 4.20
CA VAL A 63 -0.88 0.13 5.21
C VAL A 63 -1.54 1.48 5.08
N ILE A 64 -2.87 1.47 4.99
CA ILE A 64 -3.69 2.68 5.04
C ILE A 64 -4.48 2.64 6.35
N ALA A 65 -4.04 3.43 7.33
CA ALA A 65 -4.68 3.55 8.63
C ALA A 65 -5.84 4.56 8.60
N TYR A 66 -6.89 4.29 9.36
CA TYR A 66 -8.08 5.14 9.45
C TYR A 66 -8.29 5.59 10.90
N PRO A 67 -7.55 6.58 11.40
CA PRO A 67 -7.71 7.07 12.77
C PRO A 67 -9.08 7.74 13.01
N GLN A 68 -9.67 7.50 14.20
CA GLN A 68 -11.05 7.87 14.55
C GLN A 68 -11.36 9.37 14.50
N SER A 69 -10.44 10.20 14.97
CA SER A 69 -10.68 11.65 15.11
C SER A 69 -9.54 12.43 14.46
N SER A 70 -9.38 12.25 13.16
CA SER A 70 -8.48 13.00 12.28
C SER A 70 -9.26 13.97 11.39
N THR A 71 -8.58 14.97 10.82
CA THR A 71 -9.18 15.88 9.83
C THR A 71 -9.64 15.07 8.62
N GLY A 72 -10.95 14.95 8.41
CA GLY A 72 -11.51 14.10 7.35
C GLY A 72 -11.71 12.63 7.75
N SER A 73 -11.88 12.34 9.05
CA SER A 73 -12.20 10.99 9.53
C SER A 73 -13.34 10.35 8.74
N ALA A 74 -13.11 9.12 8.28
CA ALA A 74 -14.11 8.30 7.58
C ALA A 74 -15.00 7.48 8.54
N TRP A 75 -14.87 7.70 9.85
CA TRP A 75 -15.68 7.03 10.86
C TRP A 75 -17.06 7.67 10.93
N THR A 76 -18.10 6.84 10.96
CA THR A 76 -19.48 7.28 11.12
C THR A 76 -20.13 6.50 12.26
N PRO A 77 -20.71 7.16 13.27
CA PRO A 77 -21.52 6.49 14.28
C PRO A 77 -22.72 5.79 13.63
N PHE A 78 -22.97 4.53 14.00
CA PHE A 78 -24.16 3.82 13.53
C PHE A 78 -25.16 3.61 14.66
N ALA A 79 -24.75 2.92 15.73
CA ALA A 79 -25.62 2.63 16.86
C ALA A 79 -24.84 2.30 18.14
N THR A 80 -25.46 2.58 19.28
CA THR A 80 -24.94 2.34 20.63
C THR A 80 -26.05 1.71 21.48
N SER A 81 -26.39 0.45 21.19
CA SER A 81 -27.57 -0.19 21.81
C SER A 81 -27.36 -1.62 22.27
N CYS A 82 -26.57 -2.39 21.52
CA CYS A 82 -26.34 -3.79 21.78
C CYS A 82 -25.65 -4.05 23.13
N VAL A 83 -26.21 -4.99 23.88
CA VAL A 83 -25.61 -5.53 25.10
C VAL A 83 -25.29 -7.00 24.86
N LEU A 84 -24.09 -7.40 25.26
CA LEU A 84 -23.58 -8.76 25.15
C LEU A 84 -23.46 -9.39 26.53
N ASN A 85 -23.81 -10.67 26.65
CA ASN A 85 -23.56 -11.50 27.84
C ASN A 85 -22.79 -12.76 27.44
N ALA A 86 -22.57 -13.68 28.38
CA ALA A 86 -21.84 -14.93 28.14
C ALA A 86 -22.42 -15.82 27.01
N ASN A 87 -23.71 -15.68 26.71
CA ASN A 87 -24.41 -16.47 25.69
C ASN A 87 -24.57 -15.73 24.35
N GLY A 88 -24.08 -14.50 24.21
CA GLY A 88 -24.25 -13.66 23.02
C GLY A 88 -25.10 -12.43 23.28
N TRP A 89 -25.87 -12.00 22.28
CA TRP A 89 -26.69 -10.78 22.37
C TRP A 89 -27.80 -10.93 23.41
N VAL A 90 -27.95 -9.93 24.26
CA VAL A 90 -29.11 -9.83 25.16
C VAL A 90 -30.34 -9.53 24.31
N PRO A 91 -31.46 -10.28 24.46
CA PRO A 91 -32.68 -10.06 23.69
C PRO A 91 -33.15 -8.60 23.73
N PHE A 92 -33.54 -8.06 22.58
CA PHE A 92 -34.03 -6.68 22.41
C PHE A 92 -33.05 -5.55 22.80
N SER A 93 -31.77 -5.86 23.03
CA SER A 93 -30.77 -4.82 23.28
C SER A 93 -30.32 -4.13 22.00
N CYS A 94 -30.14 -4.88 20.92
CA CYS A 94 -29.74 -4.37 19.62
C CYS A 94 -30.91 -3.73 18.85
N ARG A 95 -30.62 -2.70 18.05
CA ARG A 95 -31.59 -2.14 17.09
C ARG A 95 -31.76 -3.07 15.88
N ASP A 96 -32.97 -3.09 15.32
CA ASP A 96 -33.26 -3.87 14.10
C ASP A 96 -32.34 -3.51 12.92
N THR A 97 -31.91 -2.24 12.84
CA THR A 97 -30.95 -1.79 11.82
C THR A 97 -29.56 -2.39 11.97
N GLU A 98 -29.14 -2.74 13.19
CA GLU A 98 -27.86 -3.44 13.43
C GLU A 98 -27.97 -4.90 12.99
N VAL A 99 -29.08 -5.57 13.35
CA VAL A 99 -29.34 -6.95 12.96
C VAL A 99 -29.46 -7.08 11.44
N ALA A 100 -30.02 -6.07 10.77
CA ALA A 100 -30.21 -6.06 9.32
C ALA A 100 -28.90 -6.03 8.51
N PHE A 101 -27.75 -5.65 9.10
CA PHE A 101 -26.47 -5.64 8.37
C PHE A 101 -26.06 -7.03 7.89
N THR A 102 -26.32 -8.05 8.70
CA THR A 102 -25.89 -9.42 8.41
C THR A 102 -27.06 -10.39 8.26
N GLY A 103 -28.24 -10.00 8.75
CA GLY A 103 -29.38 -10.89 8.93
C GLY A 103 -29.36 -11.58 10.29
N ALA A 104 -30.53 -12.03 10.74
CA ALA A 104 -30.74 -12.49 12.11
C ALA A 104 -29.82 -13.65 12.53
N LEU A 105 -29.63 -14.64 11.65
CA LEU A 105 -28.85 -15.83 11.97
C LEU A 105 -27.35 -15.52 12.05
N PRO A 106 -26.70 -14.90 11.04
CA PRO A 106 -25.30 -14.47 11.17
C PRO A 106 -25.07 -13.47 12.30
N TRP A 107 -26.02 -12.56 12.54
CA TRP A 107 -25.94 -11.62 13.66
C TRP A 107 -25.91 -12.37 15.00
N THR A 108 -26.76 -13.37 15.20
CA THR A 108 -26.78 -14.15 16.43
C THR A 108 -25.45 -14.88 16.65
N THR A 109 -24.93 -15.53 15.61
CA THR A 109 -23.62 -16.20 15.65
C THR A 109 -22.48 -15.24 15.93
N LEU A 110 -22.52 -14.04 15.34
CA LEU A 110 -21.57 -12.97 15.62
C LEU A 110 -21.55 -12.65 17.13
N GLY A 111 -22.72 -12.48 17.77
CA GLY A 111 -22.81 -12.22 19.21
C GLY A 111 -22.17 -13.32 20.05
N VAL A 112 -22.49 -14.58 19.75
CA VAL A 112 -21.87 -15.74 20.43
C VAL A 112 -20.35 -15.73 20.28
N GLN A 113 -19.86 -15.44 19.07
CA GLN A 113 -18.42 -15.38 18.80
C GLN A 113 -17.73 -14.23 19.53
N LEU A 114 -18.36 -13.05 19.61
CA LEU A 114 -17.84 -11.92 20.39
C LEU A 114 -17.80 -12.27 21.88
N ALA A 115 -18.85 -12.89 22.41
CA ALA A 115 -18.95 -13.24 23.82
C ALA A 115 -17.86 -14.24 24.22
N ALA A 116 -17.63 -15.25 23.38
CA ALA A 116 -16.55 -16.21 23.55
C ALA A 116 -15.17 -15.55 23.46
N THR A 117 -14.96 -14.64 22.51
CA THR A 117 -13.67 -13.93 22.33
C THR A 117 -13.36 -13.02 23.52
N LEU A 118 -14.38 -12.34 24.05
CA LEU A 118 -14.31 -11.51 25.25
C LEU A 118 -14.35 -12.34 26.55
N GLN A 119 -14.43 -13.67 26.48
CA GLN A 119 -14.49 -14.57 27.64
C GLN A 119 -15.54 -14.11 28.68
N LEU A 120 -16.70 -13.64 28.22
CA LEU A 120 -17.77 -13.22 29.11
C LEU A 120 -18.28 -14.41 29.90
N THR A 121 -18.49 -14.23 31.21
CA THR A 121 -18.90 -15.32 32.11
C THR A 121 -19.98 -14.85 33.09
N PRO A 122 -21.00 -15.67 33.42
CA PRO A 122 -22.02 -15.30 34.40
C PRO A 122 -21.45 -15.01 35.80
N GLN A 123 -20.28 -15.55 36.12
CA GLN A 123 -19.61 -15.43 37.42
C GLN A 123 -18.20 -14.84 37.20
N PRO A 124 -18.09 -13.52 36.95
CA PRO A 124 -16.81 -12.89 36.63
C PRO A 124 -15.87 -12.92 37.83
N THR A 125 -14.60 -13.25 37.58
CA THR A 125 -13.50 -13.16 38.53
C THR A 125 -12.35 -12.35 37.93
N GLY A 126 -11.70 -11.53 38.75
CA GLY A 126 -10.60 -10.66 38.29
C GLY A 126 -11.03 -9.65 37.22
N ASN A 127 -10.36 -9.68 36.06
CA ASN A 127 -10.61 -8.75 34.95
C ASN A 127 -11.75 -9.20 34.00
N LEU A 128 -12.38 -10.34 34.26
CA LEU A 128 -13.50 -10.82 33.44
C LEU A 128 -14.77 -10.01 33.74
N SER A 129 -15.69 -9.99 32.77
CA SER A 129 -17.00 -9.33 32.94
C SER A 129 -18.13 -10.27 32.60
N SER A 130 -19.31 -10.00 33.17
CA SER A 130 -20.54 -10.71 32.84
C SER A 130 -21.25 -10.16 31.61
N SER A 131 -20.91 -8.93 31.21
CA SER A 131 -21.49 -8.28 30.05
C SER A 131 -20.53 -7.28 29.40
N ALA A 132 -20.81 -6.95 28.14
CA ALA A 132 -20.13 -5.88 27.41
C ALA A 132 -21.15 -5.01 26.69
N LEU A 133 -20.88 -3.71 26.62
CA LEU A 133 -21.65 -2.76 25.82
C LEU A 133 -21.00 -2.67 24.45
N ILE A 134 -21.79 -2.87 23.39
CA ILE A 134 -21.28 -2.86 22.02
C ILE A 134 -21.75 -1.60 21.29
N THR A 135 -20.78 -0.84 20.77
CA THR A 135 -21.03 0.26 19.84
C THR A 135 -20.69 -0.20 18.43
N THR A 136 -21.60 0.05 17.50
CA THR A 136 -21.42 -0.19 16.07
C THR A 136 -21.03 1.10 15.35
N CYS A 137 -19.95 1.04 14.59
CA CYS A 137 -19.39 2.12 13.78
C CYS A 137 -19.21 1.66 12.34
N LEU A 138 -19.26 2.60 11.40
CA LEU A 138 -18.96 2.35 9.99
C LEU A 138 -17.70 3.11 9.60
N VAL A 139 -16.86 2.48 8.78
CA VAL A 139 -15.64 3.08 8.22
C VAL A 139 -15.53 2.76 6.73
N GLY A 140 -15.13 3.75 5.92
CA GLY A 140 -14.80 3.56 4.50
C GLY A 140 -15.95 3.80 3.51
N LEU A 141 -17.07 4.38 3.96
CA LEU A 141 -18.26 4.66 3.12
C LEU A 141 -17.95 5.45 1.84
N ASP A 142 -16.86 6.21 1.81
CA ASP A 142 -16.40 7.03 0.69
C ASP A 142 -15.67 6.25 -0.41
N ARG A 143 -15.28 4.98 -0.19
CA ARG A 143 -14.35 4.26 -1.10
C ARG A 143 -14.81 2.86 -1.51
N SER A 144 -16.11 2.62 -1.59
CA SER A 144 -16.68 1.31 -2.02
C SER A 144 -16.27 0.11 -1.16
N ARG A 145 -15.77 0.34 0.06
CA ARG A 145 -15.38 -0.68 1.04
C ARG A 145 -15.96 -0.27 2.38
N VAL A 146 -16.74 -1.13 3.03
CA VAL A 146 -17.38 -0.79 4.30
C VAL A 146 -16.93 -1.79 5.35
N ALA A 147 -16.27 -1.29 6.38
CA ALA A 147 -16.02 -2.03 7.61
C ALA A 147 -17.06 -1.66 8.66
N VAL A 148 -17.72 -2.68 9.21
CA VAL A 148 -18.53 -2.56 10.42
C VAL A 148 -17.63 -2.82 11.60
N VAL A 149 -17.31 -1.78 12.36
CA VAL A 149 -16.47 -1.88 13.56
C VAL A 149 -17.35 -1.95 14.79
N LEU A 150 -17.16 -2.98 15.60
CA LEU A 150 -17.84 -3.17 16.87
C LEU A 150 -16.82 -2.92 17.99
N PHE A 151 -17.06 -1.87 18.79
CA PHE A 151 -16.31 -1.61 20.00
C PHE A 151 -16.98 -2.29 21.18
N ALA A 152 -16.24 -3.15 21.87
CA ALA A 152 -16.68 -3.68 23.15
C ALA A 152 -16.12 -2.83 24.28
N SER A 153 -17.01 -2.42 25.19
CA SER A 153 -16.65 -1.66 26.38
C SER A 153 -17.19 -2.33 27.63
N HIS A 154 -16.51 -2.11 28.76
CA HIS A 154 -17.01 -2.55 30.05
C HIS A 154 -18.22 -1.69 30.45
N PRO A 155 -19.27 -2.25 31.08
CA PRO A 155 -20.45 -1.48 31.48
C PRO A 155 -20.16 -0.25 32.35
N SER A 156 -19.09 -0.30 33.17
CA SER A 156 -18.64 0.84 33.99
C SER A 156 -18.16 2.05 33.19
N ASP A 157 -17.70 1.83 31.96
CA ASP A 157 -17.10 2.87 31.12
C ASP A 157 -18.13 3.46 30.15
N GLY A 158 -19.32 2.86 30.06
CA GLY A 158 -20.36 3.20 29.08
C GLY A 158 -20.03 2.70 27.66
N TYR A 159 -20.86 3.11 26.70
CA TYR A 159 -20.64 2.83 25.28
C TYR A 159 -19.45 3.65 24.76
N ALA A 160 -18.47 2.99 24.13
CA ALA A 160 -17.39 3.68 23.42
C ALA A 160 -17.97 4.48 22.24
N ALA A 161 -17.52 5.70 22.02
CA ALA A 161 -17.91 6.50 20.86
C ALA A 161 -17.12 6.11 19.60
N CYS A 162 -17.73 6.20 18.42
CA CYS A 162 -17.01 5.97 17.16
C CYS A 162 -15.97 7.06 16.86
N ILE A 163 -16.26 8.29 17.29
CA ILE A 163 -15.41 9.47 17.15
C ILE A 163 -15.29 10.11 18.53
N PRO A 164 -14.40 9.60 19.41
CA PRO A 164 -14.25 10.16 20.75
C PRO A 164 -13.59 11.55 20.71
N ASN A 165 -13.78 12.28 21.81
CA ASN A 165 -13.03 13.50 22.13
C ASN A 165 -12.12 13.18 23.33
N GLY A 166 -10.83 12.97 23.06
CA GLY A 166 -9.86 12.39 23.98
C GLY A 166 -9.77 10.86 23.89
N GLY A 167 -9.03 10.28 24.84
CA GLY A 167 -8.85 8.83 24.93
C GLY A 167 -10.01 8.15 25.63
N GLN A 168 -10.55 7.08 25.07
CA GLN A 168 -11.56 6.22 25.70
C GLN A 168 -11.10 4.75 25.83
N PRO A 169 -11.45 4.06 26.93
CA PRO A 169 -11.12 2.65 27.09
C PRO A 169 -12.07 1.74 26.30
N MET A 170 -11.54 0.62 25.81
CA MET A 170 -12.29 -0.49 25.21
C MET A 170 -11.71 -1.82 25.70
N THR A 171 -12.55 -2.85 25.78
CA THR A 171 -12.15 -4.23 26.12
C THR A 171 -11.92 -5.09 24.87
N GLY A 172 -12.36 -4.62 23.71
CA GLY A 172 -12.06 -5.24 22.41
C GLY A 172 -12.49 -4.38 21.23
N MET A 173 -11.91 -4.66 20.07
CA MET A 173 -12.30 -4.11 18.77
C MET A 173 -12.49 -5.27 17.81
N PHE A 174 -13.64 -5.28 17.15
CA PHE A 174 -13.99 -6.28 16.18
C PHE A 174 -14.32 -5.59 14.87
N VAL A 175 -13.83 -6.13 13.77
CA VAL A 175 -14.06 -5.58 12.43
C VAL A 175 -14.72 -6.64 11.60
N LEU A 176 -15.96 -6.39 11.19
CA LEU A 176 -16.75 -7.25 10.35
C LEU A 176 -16.77 -6.67 8.94
N GLU A 177 -16.31 -7.48 7.99
CA GLU A 177 -16.38 -7.21 6.56
C GLU A 177 -16.88 -8.47 5.84
N THR A 178 -17.00 -8.40 4.53
CA THR A 178 -17.24 -9.57 3.68
C THR A 178 -15.95 -10.06 3.05
N THR A 179 -15.90 -11.35 2.73
CA THR A 179 -14.86 -11.96 1.91
C THR A 179 -15.44 -13.06 1.03
N THR A 180 -14.72 -13.44 -0.02
CA THR A 180 -14.98 -14.60 -0.86
C THR A 180 -13.77 -15.52 -0.84
N THR A 181 -14.00 -16.81 -0.66
CA THR A 181 -12.95 -17.86 -0.75
C THR A 181 -13.47 -19.01 -1.59
N ASP A 182 -12.62 -19.98 -1.92
CA ASP A 182 -13.07 -21.18 -2.64
C ASP A 182 -14.16 -21.95 -1.89
N ALA A 183 -14.13 -21.92 -0.54
CA ALA A 183 -15.15 -22.53 0.30
C ALA A 183 -16.44 -21.68 0.40
N TYR A 184 -16.34 -20.37 0.16
CA TYR A 184 -17.45 -19.41 0.23
C TYR A 184 -17.49 -18.53 -1.03
N PRO A 185 -17.84 -19.11 -2.20
CA PRO A 185 -17.79 -18.39 -3.48
C PRO A 185 -18.83 -17.28 -3.58
N ASN A 186 -19.96 -17.43 -2.87
CA ASN A 186 -21.04 -16.43 -2.81
C ASN A 186 -20.84 -15.38 -1.70
N GLY A 187 -19.69 -15.44 -1.02
CA GLY A 187 -19.37 -14.55 0.08
C GLY A 187 -19.70 -15.12 1.46
N VAL A 188 -18.95 -14.65 2.45
CA VAL A 188 -19.11 -14.93 3.87
C VAL A 188 -18.68 -13.68 4.65
N PHE A 189 -19.18 -13.50 5.87
CA PHE A 189 -18.65 -12.46 6.73
C PHE A 189 -17.31 -12.90 7.33
N LEU A 190 -16.35 -11.98 7.35
CA LEU A 190 -15.05 -12.17 7.96
C LEU A 190 -14.92 -11.23 9.15
N LEU A 191 -14.88 -11.83 10.34
CA LEU A 191 -14.71 -11.13 11.61
C LEU A 191 -13.24 -11.13 12.00
N SER A 192 -12.60 -9.97 11.98
CA SER A 192 -11.28 -9.75 12.60
C SER A 192 -11.48 -9.30 14.04
N SER A 193 -10.95 -10.07 15.00
CA SER A 193 -11.22 -9.89 16.43
C SER A 193 -9.96 -9.61 17.22
N TRP A 194 -9.96 -8.52 17.99
CA TRP A 194 -8.98 -8.29 19.04
C TRP A 194 -9.69 -8.07 20.38
N THR A 195 -9.16 -8.74 21.40
CA THR A 195 -9.57 -8.57 22.80
C THR A 195 -8.38 -8.09 23.61
N ASP A 196 -8.64 -7.17 24.52
CA ASP A 196 -7.63 -6.61 25.41
C ASP A 196 -7.41 -7.45 26.68
N LEU A 197 -8.08 -8.60 26.81
CA LEU A 197 -7.92 -9.50 27.95
C LEU A 197 -6.60 -10.27 27.93
N LYS A 198 -6.01 -10.46 26.75
CA LYS A 198 -4.73 -11.14 26.58
C LYS A 198 -3.71 -10.13 26.06
N LEU A 199 -2.76 -9.74 26.91
CA LEU A 199 -1.61 -8.98 26.45
C LEU A 199 -0.77 -9.85 25.51
N ALA A 200 -0.78 -9.50 24.24
CA ALA A 200 0.04 -10.10 23.21
C ALA A 200 0.95 -9.03 22.60
N PRO A 201 2.22 -9.34 22.34
CA PRO A 201 3.15 -8.38 21.76
C PRO A 201 2.67 -7.94 20.37
N LEU A 202 2.90 -6.67 20.04
CA LEU A 202 2.62 -6.15 18.71
C LEU A 202 3.47 -6.88 17.66
N SER A 203 2.86 -7.20 16.53
CA SER A 203 3.58 -7.71 15.36
C SER A 203 4.01 -6.54 14.47
N MET A 204 5.14 -6.64 13.79
CA MET A 204 5.62 -5.57 12.89
C MET A 204 5.39 -5.97 11.44
N LEU A 205 4.72 -5.11 10.68
CA LEU A 205 4.54 -5.27 9.25
C LEU A 205 5.44 -4.29 8.51
N LEU A 206 6.35 -4.82 7.68
CA LEU A 206 7.25 -4.04 6.85
C LEU A 206 6.55 -3.61 5.55
N GLN A 207 6.47 -2.31 5.29
CA GLN A 207 5.99 -1.77 4.03
C GLN A 207 7.07 -1.82 2.96
N THR A 208 6.67 -1.71 1.69
CA THR A 208 7.59 -1.71 0.55
C THR A 208 8.63 -0.59 0.61
N ASP A 209 8.31 0.54 1.24
CA ASP A 209 9.25 1.65 1.42
C ASP A 209 10.22 1.47 2.61
N GLY A 210 10.15 0.34 3.30
CA GLY A 210 10.97 0.02 4.48
C GLY A 210 10.37 0.47 5.82
N THR A 211 9.20 1.12 5.82
CA THR A 211 8.54 1.57 7.05
C THR A 211 7.95 0.39 7.81
N ASN A 212 8.19 0.35 9.13
CA ASN A 212 7.61 -0.64 10.01
C ASN A 212 6.31 -0.13 10.63
N VAL A 213 5.22 -0.87 10.43
CA VAL A 213 3.90 -0.55 11.00
C VAL A 213 3.56 -1.57 12.08
N PRO A 214 3.33 -1.15 13.33
CA PRO A 214 2.93 -2.06 14.39
C PRO A 214 1.46 -2.46 14.24
N ILE A 215 1.21 -3.76 14.32
CA ILE A 215 -0.09 -4.41 14.16
C ILE A 215 -0.45 -5.10 15.46
N VAL A 216 -1.63 -4.77 15.98
CA VAL A 216 -2.22 -5.42 17.15
C VAL A 216 -2.58 -6.86 16.79
N PRO A 217 -2.23 -7.87 17.60
CA PRO A 217 -2.62 -9.25 17.34
C PRO A 217 -4.15 -9.41 17.27
N PHE A 218 -4.63 -10.10 16.24
CA PHE A 218 -6.05 -10.39 16.06
C PHE A 218 -6.24 -11.80 15.52
N THR A 219 -7.45 -12.33 15.67
CA THR A 219 -7.88 -13.59 15.05
C THR A 219 -8.90 -13.30 13.95
N LYS A 220 -9.03 -14.21 12.99
CA LYS A 220 -10.08 -14.13 11.97
C LYS A 220 -11.04 -15.31 12.10
N THR A 221 -12.32 -15.04 11.88
CA THR A 221 -13.39 -16.04 11.93
C THR A 221 -14.36 -15.78 10.79
N PHE A 222 -14.68 -16.81 10.01
CA PHE A 222 -15.79 -16.81 9.08
C PHE A 222 -17.10 -16.92 9.85
N ILE A 223 -18.04 -16.01 9.58
CA ILE A 223 -19.42 -16.09 10.07
C ILE A 223 -20.31 -16.38 8.86
N GLY A 224 -20.73 -17.65 8.77
CA GLY A 224 -21.55 -18.18 7.69
C GLY A 224 -22.98 -17.65 7.71
N MET A 225 -23.60 -17.61 6.53
CA MET A 225 -25.03 -17.30 6.37
C MET A 225 -25.93 -18.37 7.00
N ASP A 226 -25.38 -19.57 7.21
CA ASP A 226 -25.98 -20.73 7.87
C ASP A 226 -25.86 -20.68 9.40
N GLY A 227 -25.26 -19.63 9.96
CA GLY A 227 -25.06 -19.47 11.40
C GLY A 227 -23.83 -20.20 11.95
N MET A 228 -22.97 -20.74 11.10
CA MET A 228 -21.71 -21.37 11.54
C MET A 228 -20.61 -20.33 11.75
N ALA A 229 -19.81 -20.50 12.80
CA ALA A 229 -18.58 -19.74 13.03
C ALA A 229 -17.37 -20.67 12.90
N ILE A 230 -16.47 -20.37 11.97
CA ILE A 230 -15.29 -21.21 11.70
C ILE A 230 -14.04 -20.33 11.68
N ASN A 231 -12.98 -20.76 12.36
CA ASN A 231 -11.71 -20.04 12.35
C ASN A 231 -11.17 -19.90 10.92
N ALA A 232 -10.84 -18.67 10.55
CA ALA A 232 -10.24 -18.35 9.27
C ALA A 232 -8.72 -18.23 9.42
N PRO A 233 -7.93 -18.61 8.39
CA PRO A 233 -6.51 -18.31 8.35
C PRO A 233 -6.24 -16.80 8.57
N PRO A 234 -5.20 -16.41 9.33
CA PRO A 234 -4.91 -14.99 9.61
C PRO A 234 -4.68 -14.14 8.35
N ASP A 235 -4.18 -14.76 7.28
CA ASP A 235 -3.88 -14.15 5.99
C ASP A 235 -5.08 -14.05 5.05
N THR A 236 -6.26 -14.55 5.46
CA THR A 236 -7.52 -14.44 4.69
C THR A 236 -7.77 -12.99 4.30
N VAL A 237 -7.88 -12.73 3.00
CA VAL A 237 -8.04 -11.39 2.43
C VAL A 237 -9.52 -11.02 2.39
N ASN A 238 -9.83 -9.73 2.56
CA ASN A 238 -11.21 -9.23 2.51
C ASN A 238 -11.66 -8.99 1.06
N TYR A 239 -10.81 -8.34 0.26
CA TYR A 239 -11.10 -8.01 -1.14
C TYR A 239 -10.00 -8.46 -2.08
N TYR A 240 -10.41 -9.12 -3.16
CA TYR A 240 -9.56 -9.45 -4.30
C TYR A 240 -9.97 -8.60 -5.50
N THR A 241 -8.99 -8.07 -6.21
CA THR A 241 -9.19 -7.35 -7.47
C THR A 241 -8.14 -7.82 -8.46
N GLN A 242 -8.59 -8.17 -9.66
CA GLN A 242 -7.71 -8.54 -10.76
C GLN A 242 -7.70 -7.42 -11.77
N VAL A 243 -6.50 -7.04 -12.24
CA VAL A 243 -6.31 -6.05 -13.30
C VAL A 243 -5.54 -6.70 -14.42
N ASN A 244 -6.17 -6.78 -15.59
CA ASN A 244 -5.61 -7.38 -16.80
C ASN A 244 -5.30 -6.29 -17.84
N SER A 245 -4.20 -5.57 -17.64
CA SER A 245 -3.81 -4.43 -18.51
C SER A 245 -2.98 -4.82 -19.73
N LEU A 246 -2.17 -5.90 -19.63
CA LEU A 246 -1.31 -6.39 -20.70
C LEU A 246 -1.86 -7.68 -21.31
N ASN A 247 -1.90 -8.74 -20.51
CA ASN A 247 -2.39 -10.07 -20.86
C ASN A 247 -2.60 -10.86 -19.56
N ARG A 248 -3.40 -11.93 -19.59
CA ARG A 248 -3.59 -12.88 -18.49
C ARG A 248 -2.28 -13.46 -17.97
N ARG A 249 -1.23 -13.54 -18.80
CA ARG A 249 0.12 -13.96 -18.36
C ARG A 249 0.75 -12.99 -17.36
N TYR A 250 0.40 -11.71 -17.42
CA TYR A 250 0.92 -10.64 -16.56
C TYR A 250 -0.21 -10.02 -15.72
N LEU A 251 -1.10 -10.87 -15.22
CA LEU A 251 -2.22 -10.43 -14.42
C LEU A 251 -1.72 -9.78 -13.13
N MET A 252 -2.27 -8.62 -12.81
CA MET A 252 -2.00 -7.94 -11.55
C MET A 252 -3.09 -8.31 -10.56
N TRP A 253 -2.68 -8.86 -9.42
CA TRP A 253 -3.54 -9.13 -8.27
C TRP A 253 -3.38 -8.00 -7.28
N ALA A 254 -4.48 -7.34 -6.93
CA ALA A 254 -4.55 -6.40 -5.84
C ALA A 254 -5.42 -7.00 -4.73
N THR A 255 -4.91 -6.99 -3.51
CA THR A 255 -5.59 -7.52 -2.33
C THR A 255 -5.70 -6.44 -1.27
N SER A 256 -6.77 -6.49 -0.50
CA SER A 256 -6.98 -5.61 0.65
C SER A 256 -7.38 -6.47 1.85
N ASN A 257 -6.55 -6.44 2.89
CA ASN A 257 -6.73 -7.20 4.11
C ASN A 257 -6.87 -6.24 5.29
N VAL A 258 -7.94 -6.36 6.08
CA VAL A 258 -8.14 -5.51 7.25
C VAL A 258 -7.31 -5.98 8.44
N HIS A 259 -6.65 -5.01 9.08
CA HIS A 259 -5.82 -5.20 10.24
C HIS A 259 -6.17 -4.16 11.30
N ILE A 260 -5.85 -4.48 12.55
CA ILE A 260 -5.91 -3.53 13.66
C ILE A 260 -4.49 -2.99 13.86
N ILE A 261 -4.32 -1.71 13.62
CA ILE A 261 -3.04 -1.00 13.61
C ILE A 261 -2.86 -0.33 14.97
N ALA A 262 -1.68 -0.51 15.56
CA ALA A 262 -1.32 0.20 16.77
C ALA A 262 -0.82 1.61 16.40
N ILE A 263 -1.31 2.61 17.12
CA ILE A 263 -0.84 3.99 17.01
C ILE A 263 0.12 4.23 18.18
N ALA A 264 1.40 4.47 17.88
CA ALA A 264 2.42 4.69 18.90
C ALA A 264 2.26 6.02 19.66
N ASN A 265 1.71 7.05 19.01
CA ASN A 265 1.50 8.36 19.61
C ASN A 265 0.19 8.98 19.14
N ALA A 266 -0.66 9.40 20.07
CA ALA A 266 -1.94 10.05 19.78
C ALA A 266 -1.81 11.52 19.34
N LYS A 267 -0.61 12.10 19.35
CA LYS A 267 -0.38 13.51 19.00
C LYS A 267 -0.92 13.81 17.60
N GLY A 268 -1.84 14.77 17.53
CA GLY A 268 -2.52 15.18 16.30
C GLY A 268 -3.91 14.59 16.10
N TYR A 269 -4.34 13.65 16.94
CA TYR A 269 -5.71 13.14 16.97
C TYR A 269 -6.50 13.82 18.10
N SER A 270 -7.73 14.25 17.80
CA SER A 270 -8.62 14.83 18.82
C SER A 270 -9.27 13.76 19.70
N GLY A 271 -9.16 12.48 19.34
CA GLY A 271 -9.62 11.36 20.16
C GLY A 271 -9.24 10.00 19.58
N TRP A 272 -9.20 9.00 20.46
CA TRP A 272 -8.77 7.64 20.14
C TRP A 272 -9.35 6.63 21.14
N SER A 273 -9.46 5.38 20.70
CA SER A 273 -9.79 4.25 21.58
C SER A 273 -8.51 3.52 21.97
N TYR A 274 -8.43 3.05 23.21
CA TYR A 274 -7.31 2.26 23.68
C TYR A 274 -7.76 1.05 24.50
N GLY A 275 -6.96 -0.01 24.49
CA GLY A 275 -7.17 -1.19 25.32
C GLY A 275 -7.17 -0.85 26.81
N LYS A 276 -8.25 -1.16 27.53
CA LYS A 276 -8.42 -0.85 28.97
C LYS A 276 -7.25 -1.36 29.84
N TYR A 277 -6.71 -2.54 29.52
CA TYR A 277 -5.65 -3.23 30.23
C TYR A 277 -4.28 -3.04 29.55
N SER A 278 -4.17 -3.22 28.22
CA SER A 278 -2.86 -3.10 27.53
C SER A 278 -2.42 -1.67 27.27
N ARG A 279 -3.37 -0.72 27.26
CA ARG A 279 -3.19 0.68 26.83
C ARG A 279 -2.76 0.84 25.37
N TYR A 280 -2.86 -0.21 24.55
CA TYR A 280 -2.63 -0.09 23.11
C TYR A 280 -3.69 0.80 22.48
N ILE A 281 -3.24 1.86 21.81
CA ILE A 281 -4.09 2.70 21.01
C ILE A 281 -4.28 1.98 19.67
N GLY A 282 -5.51 1.52 19.43
CA GLY A 282 -5.85 0.74 18.24
C GLY A 282 -6.67 1.57 17.26
N THR A 283 -6.40 1.39 15.98
CA THR A 283 -7.29 1.82 14.91
C THR A 283 -7.40 0.73 13.86
N ILE A 284 -8.36 0.82 12.95
CA ILE A 284 -8.41 -0.09 11.82
C ILE A 284 -7.57 0.45 10.67
N GLY A 285 -7.13 -0.45 9.80
CA GLY A 285 -6.71 -0.07 8.47
C GLY A 285 -6.58 -1.26 7.56
N TRP A 286 -6.35 -0.98 6.29
CA TRP A 286 -6.21 -2.01 5.28
C TRP A 286 -4.76 -2.09 4.82
N VAL A 287 -4.23 -3.32 4.87
CA VAL A 287 -3.01 -3.70 4.20
C VAL A 287 -3.38 -3.95 2.75
N GLN A 288 -2.96 -3.04 1.88
CA GLN A 288 -3.08 -3.21 0.44
C GLN A 288 -1.81 -3.86 -0.09
N ARG A 289 -1.97 -4.95 -0.83
CA ARG A 289 -0.85 -5.58 -1.52
C ARG A 289 -1.18 -5.71 -2.99
N HIS A 290 -0.16 -5.59 -3.82
CA HIS A 290 -0.28 -6.07 -5.19
C HIS A 290 0.88 -6.97 -5.58
N THR A 291 0.62 -7.86 -6.53
CA THR A 291 1.61 -8.74 -7.15
C THR A 291 1.29 -8.88 -8.64
N VAL A 292 2.31 -8.93 -9.48
CA VAL A 292 2.18 -9.16 -10.92
C VAL A 292 2.67 -10.56 -11.26
N ASP A 293 1.81 -11.32 -11.94
CA ASP A 293 2.13 -12.67 -12.41
C ASP A 293 3.25 -12.61 -13.46
N ASN A 294 4.16 -13.59 -13.41
CA ASN A 294 5.31 -13.69 -14.33
C ASN A 294 6.14 -12.39 -14.49
N HIS A 295 6.19 -11.55 -13.45
CA HIS A 295 6.87 -10.26 -13.51
C HIS A 295 8.38 -10.36 -13.80
N LEU A 296 9.02 -11.49 -13.49
CA LEU A 296 10.41 -11.74 -13.83
C LEU A 296 10.65 -11.73 -15.35
N GLU A 297 9.69 -12.20 -16.16
CA GLU A 297 9.82 -12.11 -17.62
C GLU A 297 9.83 -10.66 -18.09
N LEU A 298 8.94 -9.82 -17.54
CA LEU A 298 8.89 -8.39 -17.83
C LEU A 298 10.21 -7.71 -17.44
N LEU A 299 10.77 -8.08 -16.29
CA LEU A 299 12.08 -7.60 -15.86
C LEU A 299 13.19 -8.01 -16.83
N TYR A 300 13.22 -9.28 -17.27
CA TYR A 300 14.21 -9.74 -18.24
C TYR A 300 14.08 -9.05 -19.60
N PHE A 301 12.86 -8.85 -20.09
CA PHE A 301 12.64 -8.08 -21.32
C PHE A 301 13.17 -6.66 -21.19
N GLN A 302 12.94 -6.01 -20.06
CA GLN A 302 13.41 -4.65 -19.80
C GLN A 302 14.94 -4.57 -19.73
N ILE A 303 15.59 -5.55 -19.08
CA ILE A 303 17.05 -5.66 -19.06
C ILE A 303 17.60 -5.90 -20.47
N ALA A 304 17.02 -6.83 -21.23
CA ALA A 304 17.47 -7.16 -22.58
C ALA A 304 17.36 -5.95 -23.54
N ILE A 305 16.24 -5.23 -23.51
CA ILE A 305 16.05 -4.01 -24.33
C ILE A 305 17.07 -2.94 -23.94
N THR A 306 17.36 -2.78 -22.66
CA THR A 306 18.37 -1.83 -22.18
C THR A 306 19.76 -2.19 -22.70
N LEU A 307 20.16 -3.46 -22.62
CA LEU A 307 21.46 -3.93 -23.12
C LEU A 307 21.59 -3.78 -24.64
N ILE A 308 20.54 -4.12 -25.40
CA ILE A 308 20.51 -3.93 -26.86
C ILE A 308 20.63 -2.44 -27.20
N SER A 309 19.89 -1.58 -26.49
CA SER A 309 19.95 -0.12 -26.71
C SER A 309 21.34 0.44 -26.44
N LEU A 310 22.00 -0.01 -25.36
CA LEU A 310 23.38 0.37 -25.04
C LEU A 310 24.37 -0.14 -26.09
N ALA A 311 24.20 -1.35 -26.62
CA ALA A 311 25.08 -1.91 -27.65
C ALA A 311 24.97 -1.12 -28.97
N VAL A 312 23.75 -0.76 -29.40
CA VAL A 312 23.52 0.08 -30.57
C VAL A 312 24.15 1.46 -30.37
N LEU A 313 23.94 2.07 -29.20
CA LEU A 313 24.54 3.37 -28.87
C LEU A 313 26.07 3.32 -28.84
N ALA A 314 26.67 2.24 -28.34
CA ALA A 314 28.13 2.09 -28.27
C ALA A 314 28.78 2.10 -29.66
N ASN A 315 28.12 1.48 -30.65
CA ASN A 315 28.58 1.52 -32.05
C ASN A 315 28.53 2.96 -32.61
N ASP A 316 27.41 3.65 -32.39
CA ASP A 316 27.25 5.04 -32.83
C ASP A 316 28.22 5.99 -32.13
N ALA A 317 28.48 5.76 -30.84
CA ALA A 317 29.47 6.50 -30.07
C ALA A 317 30.89 6.27 -30.59
N TYR A 318 31.27 5.03 -30.92
CA TYR A 318 32.58 4.70 -31.49
C TYR A 318 32.83 5.43 -32.82
N VAL A 319 31.87 5.37 -33.75
CA VAL A 319 31.93 6.08 -35.03
C VAL A 319 32.04 7.59 -34.81
N THR A 320 31.32 8.10 -33.81
CA THR A 320 31.34 9.53 -33.44
C THR A 320 32.69 9.96 -32.87
N PHE A 321 33.31 9.17 -32.00
CA PHE A 321 34.64 9.46 -31.44
C PHE A 321 35.74 9.40 -32.51
N GLN A 322 35.68 8.44 -33.43
CA GLN A 322 36.57 8.43 -34.60
C GLN A 322 36.40 9.69 -35.45
N GLY A 323 35.15 10.11 -35.70
CA GLY A 323 34.84 11.35 -36.42
C GLY A 323 35.33 12.63 -35.72
N ALA A 324 35.29 12.67 -34.39
CA ALA A 324 35.76 13.78 -33.55
C ALA A 324 37.29 13.83 -33.44
N SER A 325 37.96 12.68 -33.33
CA SER A 325 39.43 12.59 -33.35
C SER A 325 40.01 13.12 -34.68
N GLY A 326 39.32 12.85 -35.79
CA GLY A 326 39.66 13.42 -37.09
C GLY A 326 39.54 14.95 -37.15
N LEU A 327 38.56 15.54 -36.45
CA LEU A 327 38.36 17.00 -36.36
C LEU A 327 39.45 17.68 -35.52
N LEU A 328 39.79 17.11 -34.35
CA LEU A 328 40.81 17.67 -33.46
C LEU A 328 42.22 17.61 -34.06
N LYS A 329 42.48 16.63 -34.95
CA LYS A 329 43.71 16.57 -35.73
C LYS A 329 43.77 17.60 -36.85
N THR A 330 42.64 17.96 -37.47
CA THR A 330 42.58 18.96 -38.54
C THR A 330 42.55 20.41 -38.02
N SER A 331 42.17 20.63 -36.75
CA SER A 331 42.21 21.95 -36.10
C SER A 331 43.54 22.30 -35.41
N ARG A 332 44.57 21.44 -35.53
CA ARG A 332 45.94 21.68 -35.00
C ARG A 332 46.99 21.92 -36.10
N CYS A 333 46.57 22.21 -37.34
CA CYS A 333 47.42 22.74 -38.40
C CYS A 333 46.99 24.15 -38.76
#